data_AF-D4X9X6-F1
#
_entry.id   AF-D4X9X6-F1
#
_cell.length_a   1.000
_cell.length_b   1.000
_cell.length_c   1.000
_cell.angle_alpha   90.00
_cell.angle_beta   90.00
_cell.angle_gamma   90.00
#
_symmetry.space_group_name_H-M   'P 1'
#
loop_
_entity.id
_entity.type
_entity.pdbx_description
1 polymer ?
#
loop_
_entity_poly.entity_id
_entity_poly.type
_entity_poly.pdbx_seq_one_letter_code
_entity_poly.pdbx_strand_id
1 'polypeptide(L)'
;MGTAKYDHPGFVADTGAEGKYHVGIWCPHGYPAHIHIGRPAERGDPQALLRLRIPDGVFQSLPDDPETLCRRAMGQAMGAGLLRTVAVDGEYQELRFELDAEPWSGPMQAAVNA
;
A
#
# COMPACT_ATOMS: atom_id res chain seq x y z
N MET A 1 21.75 -5.18 9.68
CA MET A 1 20.62 -4.23 9.66
C MET A 1 20.30 -4.00 8.19
N GLY A 2 19.49 -4.88 7.59
CA GLY A 2 19.31 -4.94 6.14
C GLY A 2 18.33 -3.87 5.69
N THR A 3 18.80 -2.92 4.88
CA THR A 3 17.95 -2.00 4.14
C THR A 3 17.00 -2.84 3.27
N ALA A 4 15.70 -2.66 3.47
CA ALA A 4 14.69 -3.30 2.63
C ALA A 4 14.94 -2.92 1.17
N LYS A 5 14.67 -3.82 0.23
CA LYS A 5 14.86 -3.64 -1.23
C LYS A 5 14.17 -2.38 -1.81
N TYR A 6 13.31 -1.73 -1.03
CA TYR A 6 12.55 -0.54 -1.39
C TYR A 6 12.59 0.45 -0.22
N ASP A 7 13.60 1.33 -0.20
CA ASP A 7 13.59 2.56 0.62
C ASP A 7 12.81 3.63 -0.16
N HIS A 8 11.57 3.31 -0.53
CA HIS A 8 10.70 4.21 -1.29
C HIS A 8 9.71 4.84 -0.31
N PRO A 9 9.53 6.17 -0.34
CA PRO A 9 8.57 6.87 0.54
C PRO A 9 7.11 6.47 0.31
N GLY A 10 6.82 5.49 -0.55
CA GLY A 10 5.49 5.18 -1.06
C GLY A 10 4.92 6.22 -2.03
N PHE A 11 3.61 6.19 -2.16
CA PHE A 11 2.80 7.04 -3.04
C PHE A 11 1.62 7.59 -2.25
N VAL A 12 1.11 8.75 -2.69
CA VAL A 12 -0.16 9.29 -2.24
C VAL A 12 -1.20 9.07 -3.35
N ALA A 13 -2.23 8.29 -3.04
CA ALA A 13 -3.41 8.06 -3.85
C ALA A 13 -4.50 9.05 -3.45
N ASP A 14 -4.98 9.86 -4.39
CA ASP A 14 -6.13 10.76 -4.18
C ASP A 14 -7.39 10.14 -4.79
N THR A 15 -8.23 9.58 -3.93
CA THR A 15 -9.46 8.90 -4.33
C THR A 15 -10.65 9.86 -4.47
N GLY A 16 -10.43 11.16 -4.29
CA GLY A 16 -11.47 12.18 -4.30
C GLY A 16 -12.41 12.02 -3.10
N ALA A 17 -13.52 11.31 -3.29
CA ALA A 17 -14.60 11.20 -2.30
C ALA A 17 -14.19 10.43 -1.02
N GLU A 18 -13.30 9.44 -1.14
CA GLU A 18 -12.82 8.67 0.03
C GLU A 18 -11.55 9.28 0.64
N GLY A 19 -11.02 10.37 0.07
CA GLY A 19 -9.87 11.11 0.57
C GLY A 19 -8.52 10.64 0.02
N LYS A 20 -7.45 11.06 0.69
CA LYS A 20 -6.07 10.74 0.30
C LYS A 20 -5.52 9.61 1.17
N TYR A 21 -4.82 8.69 0.53
CA TYR A 21 -4.20 7.53 1.18
C TYR A 21 -2.72 7.47 0.84
N HIS A 22 -1.92 7.14 1.84
CA HIS A 22 -0.53 6.76 1.64
C HIS A 22 -0.46 5.26 1.36
N VAL A 23 0.31 4.87 0.35
CA VAL A 23 0.45 3.49 -0.12
C VAL A 23 1.92 3.18 -0.34
N GLY A 24 2.43 2.09 0.22
CA GLY A 24 3.85 1.75 0.04
C GLY A 24 4.13 0.28 0.25
N ILE A 25 5.33 -0.15 -0.15
CA ILE A 25 5.77 -1.55 -0.08
C ILE A 25 6.81 -1.67 1.03
N TRP A 26 6.59 -2.62 1.95
CA TRP A 26 7.49 -2.92 3.06
C TRP A 26 8.03 -4.34 2.95
N CYS A 27 9.34 -4.47 3.09
CA CYS A 27 10.07 -5.75 3.04
C CYS A 27 10.99 -5.92 4.25
N PRO A 28 10.44 -6.00 5.48
CA PRO A 28 11.25 -6.23 6.68
C PRO A 28 11.91 -7.61 6.66
N HIS A 29 13.07 -7.72 7.30
CA HIS A 29 13.76 -9.00 7.44
C HIS A 29 12.94 -9.98 8.30
N GLY A 30 12.80 -11.23 7.83
CA GLY A 30 12.12 -12.29 8.57
C GLY A 30 10.59 -12.21 8.54
N TYR A 31 10.00 -11.32 7.75
CA TYR A 31 8.56 -11.22 7.58
C TYR A 31 8.19 -11.00 6.10
N PRO A 32 7.08 -11.58 5.61
CA PRO A 32 6.70 -11.49 4.20
C PRO A 32 6.59 -10.05 3.70
N ALA A 33 6.93 -9.82 2.43
CA ALA A 33 6.71 -8.53 1.79
C ALA A 33 5.21 -8.18 1.82
N HIS A 34 4.90 -6.91 2.02
CA HIS A 34 3.52 -6.47 2.15
C HIS A 34 3.37 -5.00 1.78
N ILE A 35 2.14 -4.60 1.47
CA ILE A 35 1.79 -3.25 1.05
C ILE A 35 0.99 -2.62 2.19
N HIS A 36 1.37 -1.43 2.67
CA HIS A 36 0.53 -0.68 3.60
C HIS A 36 -0.32 0.32 2.83
N ILE A 37 -1.56 0.48 3.28
CA ILE A 37 -2.47 1.54 2.90
C ILE A 37 -2.91 2.22 4.20
N GLY A 38 -2.76 3.53 4.25
CA GLY A 38 -2.98 4.31 5.46
C GLY A 38 -3.33 5.75 5.15
N ARG A 39 -3.56 6.54 6.19
CA ARG A 39 -3.70 7.99 6.02
C ARG A 39 -2.32 8.62 5.89
N PRO A 40 -2.16 9.64 5.01
CA PRO A 40 -0.96 10.45 5.01
C PRO A 40 -0.76 11.07 6.39
N ALA A 41 0.43 10.93 6.97
CA ALA A 41 0.79 11.64 8.20
C ALA A 41 1.27 13.05 7.86
N GLU A 42 0.82 14.06 8.62
CA GLU A 42 1.34 15.43 8.50
C GLU A 42 2.79 15.54 8.99
N ARG A 43 3.21 14.66 9.91
CA ARG A 43 4.59 14.46 10.39
C ARG A 43 4.77 13.01 10.86
N GLY A 44 5.93 12.42 10.56
CA GLY A 44 6.29 11.06 10.97
C GLY A 44 5.78 9.98 10.00
N ASP A 45 5.87 8.72 10.42
CA ASP A 45 5.50 7.59 9.56
C ASP A 45 3.97 7.53 9.35
N PRO A 46 3.50 7.32 8.11
CA PRO A 46 2.08 7.12 7.84
C PRO A 46 1.56 5.90 8.60
N GLN A 47 0.42 6.06 9.25
CA GLN A 47 -0.19 4.98 10.03
C GLN A 47 -0.77 3.94 9.07
N ALA A 48 -0.13 2.78 9.00
CA ALA A 48 -0.61 1.63 8.25
C ALA A 48 -1.85 1.04 8.91
N LEU A 49 -3.02 1.30 8.32
CA LEU A 49 -4.31 0.82 8.83
C LEU A 49 -4.80 -0.40 8.04
N LEU A 50 -4.32 -0.58 6.81
CA LEU A 50 -4.53 -1.79 6.02
C LEU A 50 -3.19 -2.33 5.55
N ARG A 51 -2.96 -3.62 5.73
CA ARG A 51 -1.81 -4.36 5.21
C ARG A 51 -2.26 -5.44 4.25
N LEU A 52 -1.74 -5.42 3.03
CA LEU A 52 -1.92 -6.48 2.04
C LEU A 52 -0.64 -7.30 1.96
N ARG A 53 -0.67 -8.54 2.48
CA ARG A 53 0.46 -9.45 2.49
C ARG A 53 0.67 -10.08 1.12
N ILE A 54 1.86 -9.91 0.56
CA ILE A 54 2.25 -10.53 -0.71
C ILE A 54 2.61 -11.99 -0.44
N PRO A 55 2.14 -12.95 -1.24
CA PRO A 55 2.49 -14.36 -1.08
C PRO A 55 4.01 -14.60 -1.06
N ASP A 56 4.44 -15.48 -0.15
CA ASP A 56 5.85 -15.82 0.03
C ASP A 56 6.47 -16.37 -1.25
N GLY A 57 7.71 -15.97 -1.52
CA GLY A 57 8.46 -16.43 -2.69
C GLY A 57 8.03 -15.82 -4.03
N VAL A 58 6.90 -15.09 -4.09
CA VAL A 58 6.42 -14.47 -5.34
C VAL A 58 6.89 -13.03 -5.50
N PHE A 59 7.08 -12.29 -4.40
CA PHE A 59 7.38 -10.86 -4.47
C PHE A 59 8.60 -10.50 -5.35
N GLN A 60 9.66 -11.32 -5.32
CA GLN A 60 10.87 -11.11 -6.13
C GLN A 60 10.66 -11.39 -7.62
N SER A 61 9.62 -12.14 -8.00
CA SER A 61 9.30 -12.53 -9.37
C SER A 61 8.15 -11.77 -9.99
N LEU A 62 7.51 -10.84 -9.25
CA LEU A 62 6.50 -9.97 -9.82
C LEU A 62 7.12 -9.07 -10.89
N PRO A 63 6.49 -8.94 -12.08
CA PRO A 63 6.96 -8.05 -13.14
C PRO A 63 6.62 -6.58 -12.84
N ASP A 64 5.76 -6.32 -11.85
CA ASP A 64 5.26 -5.00 -11.50
C ASP A 64 6.39 -4.11 -10.97
N ASP A 65 6.47 -2.89 -11.50
CA ASP A 65 7.20 -1.81 -10.84
C ASP A 65 6.48 -1.40 -9.53
N PRO A 66 7.15 -0.65 -8.63
CA PRO A 66 6.57 -0.26 -7.36
C PRO A 66 5.23 0.49 -7.47
N GLU A 67 5.09 1.38 -8.46
CA GLU A 67 3.86 2.16 -8.64
C GLU A 67 2.71 1.24 -9.08
N THR A 68 2.96 0.37 -10.06
CA THR A 68 1.99 -0.61 -10.57
C THR A 68 1.51 -1.51 -9.44
N LEU A 69 2.42 -2.02 -8.60
CA LEU A 69 2.05 -2.85 -7.46
C LEU A 69 1.19 -2.07 -6.44
N CYS A 70 1.52 -0.81 -6.16
CA CYS A 70 0.71 0.06 -5.29
C CYS A 70 -0.68 0.36 -5.90
N ARG A 71 -0.76 0.54 -7.22
CA ARG A 71 -2.03 0.74 -7.93
C ARG A 71 -2.93 -0.48 -7.83
N ARG A 72 -2.37 -1.68 -7.95
CA ARG A 72 -3.13 -2.93 -7.81
C ARG A 72 -3.64 -3.13 -6.39
N ALA A 73 -2.81 -2.80 -5.39
CA ALA A 73 -3.24 -2.78 -3.99
C ALA A 73 -4.39 -1.81 -3.75
N MET A 74 -4.33 -0.61 -4.34
CA MET A 74 -5.44 0.34 -4.30
C MET A 74 -6.68 -0.19 -5.02
N GLY A 75 -6.52 -0.85 -6.16
CA GLY A 75 -7.63 -1.47 -6.89
C GLY A 75 -8.35 -2.51 -6.04
N GLN A 76 -7.59 -3.41 -5.40
CA GLN A 76 -8.14 -4.38 -4.45
C GLN A 76 -8.85 -3.69 -3.27
N ALA A 77 -8.22 -2.69 -2.65
CA ALA A 77 -8.80 -1.98 -1.50
C ALA A 77 -10.09 -1.24 -1.85
N MET A 78 -10.15 -0.61 -3.02
CA MET A 78 -11.36 0.06 -3.52
C MET A 78 -12.44 -0.95 -3.90
N GLY A 79 -12.10 -2.00 -4.65
CA GLY A 79 -13.04 -3.03 -5.09
C GLY A 79 -13.70 -3.77 -3.93
N ALA A 80 -12.94 -4.00 -2.85
CA ALA A 80 -13.44 -4.64 -1.64
C ALA A 80 -14.02 -3.65 -0.60
N GLY A 81 -14.04 -2.34 -0.87
CA GLY A 81 -14.57 -1.33 0.04
C GLY A 81 -13.78 -1.15 1.35
N LEU A 82 -12.51 -1.53 1.36
CA LEU A 82 -11.63 -1.55 2.55
C LEU A 82 -11.11 -0.17 2.94
N LEU A 83 -11.17 0.81 2.04
CA LEU A 83 -10.72 2.17 2.35
C LEU A 83 -11.63 2.85 3.39
N ARG A 84 -12.92 2.49 3.43
CA ARG A 84 -13.86 3.03 4.43
C ARG A 84 -13.49 2.65 5.86
N THR A 85 -13.06 1.41 6.08
CA THR A 85 -12.64 0.97 7.41
C THR A 85 -11.33 1.63 7.83
N VAL A 86 -10.43 1.89 6.88
CA VAL A 86 -9.23 2.70 7.09
C VAL A 86 -9.59 4.15 7.45
N ALA A 87 -10.60 4.72 6.79
CA ALA A 87 -11.01 6.10 6.99
C ALA A 87 -11.86 6.34 8.23
N VAL A 88 -12.75 5.42 8.61
CA VAL A 88 -13.76 5.70 9.64
C VAL A 88 -13.37 5.10 10.98
N ASP A 89 -12.94 3.85 10.98
CA ASP A 89 -12.81 3.07 12.22
C ASP A 89 -11.39 3.12 12.78
N GLY A 90 -10.39 3.45 11.94
CA GLY A 90 -8.98 3.46 12.34
C GLY A 90 -8.49 2.07 12.78
N GLU A 91 -9.23 1.02 12.43
CA GLU A 91 -8.91 -0.36 12.79
C GLU A 91 -7.86 -0.93 11.84
N TYR A 92 -6.83 -1.52 12.44
CA TYR A 92 -5.82 -2.26 11.69
C TYR A 92 -6.42 -3.52 11.09
N GLN A 93 -6.19 -3.73 9.80
CA GLN A 93 -6.56 -4.95 9.09
C GLN A 93 -5.40 -5.51 8.29
N GLU A 94 -5.31 -6.84 8.23
CA GLU A 94 -4.35 -7.56 7.41
C GLU A 94 -5.07 -8.59 6.53
N LEU A 95 -4.83 -8.50 5.22
CA LEU A 95 -5.41 -9.37 4.21
C LEU A 95 -4.31 -9.87 3.26
N ARG A 96 -4.66 -10.81 2.39
CA ARG A 96 -3.76 -11.26 1.32
C ARG A 96 -3.88 -10.32 0.13
N PHE A 97 -2.76 -9.99 -0.50
CA PHE A 97 -2.74 -9.29 -1.77
C PHE A 97 -3.16 -10.25 -2.91
N GLU A 98 -4.08 -9.79 -3.74
CA GLU A 98 -4.58 -10.52 -4.90
C GLU A 98 -3.66 -10.28 -6.10
N LEU A 99 -2.99 -11.35 -6.55
CA LEU A 99 -1.99 -11.30 -7.63
C LEU A 99 -2.58 -11.08 -9.02
N ASP A 100 -3.90 -10.95 -9.13
CA ASP A 100 -4.69 -10.62 -10.32
C ASP A 100 -5.51 -9.33 -10.13
N ALA A 101 -5.37 -8.64 -8.99
CA ALA A 101 -6.04 -7.35 -8.76
C ALA A 101 -5.70 -6.35 -9.88
N GLU A 102 -6.74 -5.72 -10.42
CA GLU A 102 -6.61 -4.71 -11.48
C GLU A 102 -5.95 -3.44 -10.93
N PRO A 103 -4.98 -2.84 -11.64
CA PRO A 103 -4.38 -1.57 -11.22
C PRO A 103 -5.43 -0.45 -11.18
N TRP A 104 -5.52 0.25 -10.05
CA TRP A 104 -6.33 1.46 -9.96
C TRP A 104 -5.76 2.58 -10.83
N SER A 105 -6.62 3.16 -11.67
CA SER A 105 -6.26 4.15 -12.68
C SER A 105 -6.36 5.61 -12.20
N GLY A 106 -6.64 5.84 -10.92
CA GLY A 106 -6.83 7.19 -10.40
C GLY A 106 -5.53 7.95 -10.11
N PRO A 107 -5.65 9.20 -9.63
CA PRO A 107 -4.50 10.06 -9.33
C PRO A 107 -3.60 9.45 -8.26
N MET A 108 -2.34 9.21 -8.61
CA MET A 108 -1.31 8.72 -7.71
C MET A 108 -0.02 9.49 -7.96
N GLN A 109 0.64 9.91 -6.89
CA GLN A 109 1.88 10.68 -6.94
C GLN A 109 2.90 10.07 -5.99
N ALA A 110 4.19 10.14 -6.33
CA ALA A 110 5.23 9.74 -5.40
C ALA A 110 5.13 10.57 -4.12
N ALA A 111 5.16 9.91 -2.96
CA ALA A 111 5.25 10.62 -1.70
C ALA A 111 6.64 11.30 -1.63
N VAL A 112 6.69 12.58 -1.29
CA VAL A 112 7.94 13.27 -1.02
C VAL A 112 8.34 12.98 0.43
N ASN A 113 9.58 12.56 0.66
CA ASN A 113 10.17 12.59 1.99
C ASN A 113 10.17 14.05 2.46
N ALA A 114 9.39 14.36 3.50
CA ALA A 114 9.40 15.66 4.16
C ALA A 114 10.51 15.72 5.20
#